data_AF-A0A8A1UVW7-F1
#
_entry.id   AF-A0A8A1UVW7-F1
#
_cell.length_a   1.000
_cell.length_b   1.000
_cell.length_c   1.000
_cell.angle_alpha   90.00
_cell.angle_beta   90.00
_cell.angle_gamma   90.00
#
_symmetry.space_group_name_H-M   'P 1'
#
loop_
_entity.id
_entity.type
_entity.pdbx_description
1 polymer ?
#
loop_
_entity_poly.entity_id
_entity_poly.type
_entity_poly.pdbx_seq_one_letter_code
_entity_poly.pdbx_strand_id
1 'polypeptide(L)'
;MSISNENTAAHRLHTLLQSVRNSGESSLGAAWCKVLDAEWNSGDFVRRHAEVTVLLQMTIRQISSLPERSRLRYERHVADWWGAVMQPLHNWNDGTRAPAIMFNEDKLDHLESAADLISGHLVGSGAAPRATNLEEMSRQCNEWVDLLTAMEDSEINGPVRDALVSQIRHLIWLIENSDLFGTARVAEEASAVIGSLTQAGATLVNVEPGNASRWKKAFLGLIAACVVFNQAAPVFQGAITAGESLVKEISAVAEHISPDGE
;
A
#
# COMPACT_ATOMS: atom_id res chain seq x y z
N MET A 1 8.01 7.14 25.03
CA MET A 1 6.99 6.50 24.18
C MET A 1 7.75 5.64 23.20
N SER A 2 7.70 4.31 23.37
CA SER A 2 8.41 3.39 22.48
C SER A 2 7.74 3.46 21.12
N ILE A 3 8.45 3.89 20.08
CA ILE A 3 7.99 3.70 18.71
C ILE A 3 7.82 2.19 18.56
N SER A 4 6.62 1.71 18.23
CA SER A 4 6.48 0.30 17.86
C SER A 4 7.37 0.07 16.64
N ASN A 5 8.33 -0.85 16.75
CA ASN A 5 9.25 -1.20 15.68
C ASN A 5 8.55 -1.93 14.52
N GLU A 6 7.24 -2.22 14.63
CA GLU A 6 6.44 -2.90 13.62
C GLU A 6 5.97 -1.95 12.50
N ASN A 7 6.94 -1.38 11.80
CA ASN A 7 6.68 -0.42 10.73
C ASN A 7 6.93 -0.97 9.32
N THR A 8 7.32 -2.24 9.18
CA THR A 8 7.56 -2.88 7.88
C THR A 8 6.46 -3.87 7.51
N ALA A 9 6.38 -4.22 6.23
CA ALA A 9 5.50 -5.29 5.76
C ALA A 9 5.86 -6.65 6.39
N ALA A 10 7.16 -6.89 6.60
CA ALA A 10 7.67 -8.13 7.21
C ALA A 10 7.25 -8.25 8.69
N HIS A 11 7.27 -7.16 9.47
CA HIS A 11 6.79 -7.16 10.86
C HIS A 11 5.30 -7.51 10.94
N ARG A 12 4.49 -6.96 10.03
CA ARG A 12 3.04 -7.24 10.00
C ARG A 12 2.73 -8.64 9.52
N LEU A 13 3.45 -9.12 8.50
CA LEU A 13 3.36 -10.50 8.07
C LEU A 13 3.72 -11.46 9.21
N HIS A 14 4.81 -11.19 9.93
CA HIS A 14 5.19 -11.97 11.12
C HIS A 14 4.07 -12.00 12.15
N THR A 15 3.54 -10.82 12.53
CA THR A 15 2.45 -10.69 13.51
C THR A 15 1.21 -11.48 13.11
N LEU A 16 0.82 -11.44 11.83
CA LEU A 16 -0.31 -12.19 11.30
C LEU A 16 -0.07 -13.70 11.37
N LEU A 17 1.09 -14.19 10.89
CA LEU A 17 1.40 -15.61 10.90
C LEU A 17 1.53 -16.16 12.34
N GLN A 18 2.10 -15.36 13.24
CA GLN A 18 2.18 -15.68 14.66
C GLN A 18 0.78 -15.73 15.30
N SER A 19 -0.11 -14.81 14.93
CA SER A 19 -1.51 -14.82 15.37
C SER A 19 -2.27 -16.05 14.86
N VAL A 20 -2.04 -16.46 13.61
CA VAL A 20 -2.64 -17.69 13.04
C VAL A 20 -2.13 -18.92 13.78
N ARG A 21 -0.81 -19.02 13.99
CA ARG A 21 -0.16 -20.09 14.78
C ARG A 21 -0.78 -20.20 16.17
N ASN A 22 -0.97 -19.07 16.85
CA ASN A 22 -1.42 -18.98 18.23
C ASN A 22 -2.95 -18.86 18.39
N SER A 23 -3.70 -18.97 17.30
CA SER A 23 -5.15 -18.81 17.29
C SER A 23 -5.90 -19.81 18.17
N GLY A 24 -5.30 -20.98 18.44
CA GLY A 24 -5.92 -22.09 19.16
C GLY A 24 -6.99 -22.84 18.37
N GLU A 25 -7.17 -22.50 17.09
CA GLU A 25 -8.17 -23.14 16.23
C GLU A 25 -7.71 -24.52 15.74
N SER A 26 -8.66 -25.40 15.46
CA SER A 26 -8.38 -26.78 15.03
C SER A 26 -8.00 -26.90 13.56
N SER A 27 -8.25 -25.88 12.75
CA SER A 27 -7.94 -25.86 11.31
C SER A 27 -7.34 -24.52 10.89
N LEU A 28 -6.59 -24.53 9.78
CA LEU A 28 -5.97 -23.34 9.21
C LEU A 28 -7.03 -22.32 8.73
N GLY A 29 -8.13 -22.79 8.15
CA GLY A 29 -9.22 -21.95 7.68
C GLY A 29 -9.88 -21.18 8.83
N ALA A 30 -10.20 -21.87 9.93
CA ALA A 30 -10.75 -21.24 11.14
C ALA A 30 -9.76 -20.23 11.76
N ALA A 31 -8.47 -20.56 11.78
CA ALA A 31 -7.42 -19.66 12.27
C ALA A 31 -7.34 -18.37 11.46
N TRP A 32 -7.33 -18.45 10.12
CA TRP A 32 -7.33 -17.27 9.26
C TRP A 32 -8.62 -16.47 9.37
N CYS A 33 -9.79 -17.12 9.43
CA CYS A 33 -11.06 -16.43 9.66
C CYS A 33 -11.05 -15.62 10.95
N LYS A 34 -10.49 -16.17 12.03
CA LYS A 34 -10.36 -15.50 13.32
C LYS A 34 -9.39 -14.32 13.26
N VAL A 35 -8.21 -14.50 12.68
CA VAL A 35 -7.19 -13.45 12.61
C VAL A 35 -7.60 -12.32 11.67
N LEU A 36 -8.23 -12.64 10.55
CA LEU A 36 -8.70 -11.66 9.57
C LEU A 36 -10.07 -11.09 9.92
N ASP A 37 -10.74 -11.57 10.96
CA ASP A 37 -12.10 -11.19 11.33
C ASP A 37 -13.05 -11.23 10.10
N ALA A 38 -13.06 -12.38 9.43
CA ALA A 38 -13.83 -12.58 8.20
C ALA A 38 -14.32 -14.02 8.05
N GLU A 39 -15.53 -14.18 7.51
CA GLU A 39 -16.12 -15.50 7.28
C GLU A 39 -15.40 -16.26 6.15
N TRP A 40 -15.22 -17.57 6.30
CA TRP A 40 -14.61 -18.42 5.28
C TRP A 40 -15.35 -18.30 3.94
N ASN A 41 -14.60 -18.23 2.83
CA ASN A 41 -15.13 -18.03 1.47
C ASN A 41 -15.94 -16.73 1.24
N SER A 42 -15.95 -15.78 2.18
CA SER A 42 -16.56 -14.46 1.95
C SER A 42 -15.66 -13.59 1.06
N GLY A 43 -16.26 -12.59 0.42
CA GLY A 43 -15.50 -11.57 -0.34
C GLY A 43 -14.50 -10.82 0.55
N ASP A 44 -14.86 -10.57 1.82
CA ASP A 44 -13.98 -9.91 2.78
C ASP A 44 -12.79 -10.79 3.16
N PHE A 45 -13.00 -12.10 3.34
CA PHE A 45 -11.90 -13.03 3.57
C PHE A 45 -10.94 -13.04 2.39
N VAL A 46 -11.45 -13.16 1.16
CA VAL A 46 -10.61 -13.16 -0.05
C VAL A 46 -9.83 -11.85 -0.16
N ARG A 47 -10.48 -10.71 0.07
CA ARG A 47 -9.84 -9.38 0.05
C ARG A 47 -8.75 -9.26 1.11
N ARG A 48 -9.04 -9.59 2.38
CA ARG A 48 -8.09 -9.49 3.48
C ARG A 48 -6.92 -10.45 3.31
N HIS A 49 -7.17 -11.67 2.86
CA HIS A 49 -6.12 -12.65 2.59
C HIS A 49 -5.24 -12.26 1.37
N ALA A 50 -5.82 -11.60 0.36
CA ALA A 50 -5.05 -11.02 -0.72
C ALA A 50 -4.04 -9.98 -0.20
N GLU A 51 -4.42 -9.14 0.77
CA GLU A 51 -3.48 -8.20 1.41
C GLU A 51 -2.36 -8.89 2.18
N VAL A 52 -2.62 -10.02 2.84
CA VAL A 52 -1.54 -10.85 3.44
C VAL A 52 -0.54 -11.29 2.37
N THR A 53 -1.04 -11.65 1.19
CA THR A 53 -0.20 -12.03 0.05
C THR A 53 0.60 -10.83 -0.48
N VAL A 54 0.01 -9.63 -0.49
CA VAL A 54 0.72 -8.39 -0.84
C VAL A 54 1.84 -8.10 0.18
N LEU A 55 1.59 -8.25 1.48
CA LEU A 55 2.63 -8.10 2.51
C LEU A 55 3.83 -9.04 2.28
N LEU A 56 3.58 -10.29 1.86
CA LEU A 56 4.63 -11.21 1.45
C LEU A 56 5.40 -10.70 0.23
N GLN A 57 4.70 -10.24 -0.81
CA GLN A 57 5.34 -9.69 -2.01
C GLN A 57 6.19 -8.45 -1.69
N MET A 58 5.68 -7.55 -0.84
CA MET A 58 6.42 -6.40 -0.33
C MET A 58 7.69 -6.83 0.39
N THR A 59 7.58 -7.81 1.29
CA THR A 59 8.71 -8.35 2.05
C THR A 59 9.79 -8.89 1.10
N ILE A 60 9.39 -9.64 0.07
CA ILE A 60 10.31 -10.17 -0.94
C ILE A 60 11.01 -9.03 -1.70
N ARG A 61 10.27 -8.01 -2.16
CA ARG A 61 10.84 -6.83 -2.85
C ARG A 61 11.82 -6.08 -1.95
N GLN A 62 11.48 -5.89 -0.68
CA GLN A 62 12.33 -5.23 0.30
C GLN A 62 13.63 -6.02 0.53
N ILE A 63 13.57 -7.34 0.62
CA ILE A 63 14.77 -8.20 0.73
C ILE A 63 15.65 -8.07 -0.51
N SER A 64 15.06 -8.04 -1.71
CA SER A 64 15.82 -7.83 -2.94
C SER A 64 16.53 -6.47 -3.01
N SER A 65 16.07 -5.49 -2.23
CA SER A 65 16.72 -4.17 -2.12
C SER A 65 17.86 -4.11 -1.09
N LEU A 66 18.06 -5.17 -0.29
CA LEU A 66 19.13 -5.23 0.72
C LEU A 66 20.51 -5.45 0.09
N PRO A 67 21.60 -5.13 0.81
CA PRO A 67 22.96 -5.49 0.41
C PRO A 67 23.11 -6.99 0.16
N GLU A 68 23.92 -7.37 -0.84
CA GLU A 68 24.03 -8.73 -1.37
C GLU A 68 24.16 -9.83 -0.30
N ARG A 69 25.04 -9.63 0.69
CA ARG A 69 25.26 -10.60 1.77
C ARG A 69 23.99 -10.86 2.59
N SER A 70 23.23 -9.80 2.89
CA SER A 70 21.97 -9.90 3.63
C SER A 70 20.86 -10.47 2.76
N ARG A 71 20.76 -9.99 1.51
CA ARG A 71 19.82 -10.47 0.51
C ARG A 71 19.91 -12.00 0.33
N LEU A 72 21.10 -12.53 0.02
CA LEU A 72 21.33 -13.96 -0.15
C LEU A 72 21.00 -14.79 1.11
N ARG A 73 21.22 -14.22 2.30
CA ARG A 73 20.88 -14.89 3.57
C ARG A 73 19.37 -15.02 3.76
N TYR A 74 18.58 -14.03 3.35
CA TYR A 74 17.13 -14.03 3.57
C TYR A 74 16.33 -14.63 2.40
N GLU A 75 16.83 -14.53 1.17
CA GLU A 75 16.18 -15.12 -0.02
C GLU A 75 15.91 -16.63 0.12
N ARG A 76 16.81 -17.38 0.79
CA ARG A 76 16.63 -18.82 1.02
C ARG A 76 15.40 -19.18 1.87
N HIS A 77 14.88 -18.21 2.64
CA HIS A 77 13.70 -18.40 3.50
C HIS A 77 12.40 -17.96 2.81
N VAL A 78 12.46 -17.37 1.60
CA VAL A 78 11.27 -16.89 0.89
C VAL A 78 10.28 -18.02 0.56
N ALA A 79 10.79 -19.17 0.13
CA ALA A 79 9.94 -20.33 -0.19
C ALA A 79 9.18 -20.83 1.06
N ASP A 80 9.82 -20.74 2.22
CA ASP A 80 9.25 -21.11 3.51
C ASP A 80 8.12 -20.17 3.93
N TRP A 81 8.32 -18.86 3.79
CA TRP A 81 7.28 -17.87 4.10
C TRP A 81 6.12 -17.93 3.10
N TRP A 82 6.42 -18.18 1.82
CA TRP A 82 5.39 -18.41 0.82
C TRP A 82 4.56 -19.66 1.15
N GLY A 83 5.21 -20.75 1.56
CA GLY A 83 4.54 -21.94 2.05
C GLY A 83 3.67 -21.67 3.28
N ALA A 84 4.13 -20.81 4.19
CA ALA A 84 3.39 -20.42 5.38
C ALA A 84 2.10 -19.62 5.06
N VAL A 85 2.15 -18.71 4.08
CA VAL A 85 1.01 -17.89 3.67
C VAL A 85 0.03 -18.69 2.80
N MET A 86 0.53 -19.39 1.77
CA MET A 86 -0.31 -20.00 0.75
C MET A 86 -0.75 -21.43 1.09
N GLN A 87 0.06 -22.17 1.86
CA GLN A 87 -0.18 -23.56 2.30
C GLN A 87 -0.78 -24.47 1.19
N PRO A 88 -0.20 -24.52 -0.03
CA PRO A 88 -0.84 -25.14 -1.19
C PRO A 88 -0.97 -26.67 -1.11
N LEU A 89 -0.22 -27.31 -0.20
CA LEU A 89 -0.20 -28.76 -0.03
C LEU A 89 -1.23 -29.25 1.00
N HIS A 90 -1.99 -28.36 1.61
CA HIS A 90 -2.88 -28.67 2.72
C HIS A 90 -4.30 -28.19 2.46
N ASN A 91 -5.28 -28.99 2.86
CA ASN A 91 -6.66 -28.55 2.92
C ASN A 91 -6.82 -27.67 4.16
N TRP A 92 -7.23 -26.41 3.98
CA TRP A 92 -7.33 -25.45 5.08
C TRP A 92 -8.43 -25.82 6.08
N ASN A 93 -9.41 -26.61 5.65
CA ASN A 93 -10.49 -27.11 6.49
C ASN A 93 -10.20 -28.45 7.15
N ASP A 94 -8.98 -28.99 7.00
CA ASP A 94 -8.55 -30.19 7.71
C ASP A 94 -8.39 -29.89 9.21
N GLY A 95 -9.38 -30.33 10.00
CA GLY A 95 -9.38 -30.17 11.45
C GLY A 95 -8.37 -31.06 12.19
N THR A 96 -7.61 -31.91 11.49
CA THR A 96 -6.61 -32.79 12.11
C THR A 96 -5.23 -32.15 12.22
N ARG A 97 -5.04 -30.95 11.65
CA ARG A 97 -3.76 -30.24 11.63
C ARG A 97 -3.94 -28.84 12.21
N ALA A 98 -3.61 -28.71 13.49
CA ALA A 98 -3.60 -27.42 14.15
C ALA A 98 -2.54 -26.49 13.49
N PRO A 99 -2.84 -25.19 13.32
CA PRO A 99 -1.90 -24.20 12.80
C PRO A 99 -0.56 -24.19 13.54
N ALA A 100 -0.57 -24.41 14.85
CA ALA A 100 0.64 -24.48 15.68
C ALA A 100 1.71 -25.48 15.17
N ILE A 101 1.30 -26.53 14.45
CA ILE A 101 2.21 -27.53 13.88
C ILE A 101 2.66 -27.13 12.46
N MET A 102 1.85 -26.34 11.74
CA MET A 102 2.06 -25.97 10.35
C MET A 102 3.03 -24.80 10.17
N PHE A 103 3.04 -23.88 11.12
CA PHE A 103 4.01 -22.80 11.18
C PHE A 103 5.22 -23.28 11.99
N ASN A 104 6.46 -23.03 11.55
CA ASN A 104 7.65 -23.33 12.34
C ASN A 104 8.15 -22.03 12.97
N GLU A 105 8.41 -22.05 14.28
CA GLU A 105 8.88 -20.90 15.06
C GLU A 105 10.18 -20.34 14.49
N ASP A 106 11.17 -21.20 14.19
CA ASP A 106 12.45 -20.77 13.61
C ASP A 106 12.24 -19.97 12.30
N LYS A 107 11.24 -20.37 11.49
CA LYS A 107 10.93 -19.69 10.21
C LYS A 107 10.29 -18.32 10.43
N LEU A 108 9.52 -18.17 11.50
CA LEU A 108 8.93 -16.90 11.92
C LEU A 108 9.99 -15.98 12.53
N ASP A 109 10.90 -16.50 13.35
CA ASP A 109 12.04 -15.75 13.90
C ASP A 109 12.95 -15.19 12.79
N HIS A 110 13.15 -15.97 11.72
CA HIS A 110 13.85 -15.50 10.53
C HIS A 110 13.12 -14.36 9.81
N LEU A 111 11.79 -14.35 9.80
CA LEU A 111 10.99 -13.27 9.22
C LEU A 111 11.06 -12.02 10.10
N GLU A 112 10.98 -12.15 11.42
CA GLU A 112 11.16 -11.04 12.36
C GLU A 112 12.57 -10.44 12.25
N SER A 113 13.61 -11.28 12.19
CA SER A 113 15.00 -10.84 11.97
C SER A 113 15.18 -10.10 10.64
N ALA A 114 14.47 -10.52 9.58
CA ALA A 114 14.46 -9.82 8.31
C ALA A 114 13.76 -8.46 8.44
N ALA A 115 12.64 -8.41 9.17
CA ALA A 115 11.87 -7.20 9.42
C ALA A 115 12.69 -6.15 10.17
N ASP A 116 13.42 -6.54 11.20
CA ASP A 116 14.30 -5.65 11.95
C ASP A 116 15.44 -5.09 11.09
N LEU A 117 16.02 -5.94 10.22
CA LEU A 117 17.03 -5.49 9.28
C LEU A 117 16.46 -4.50 8.26
N ILE A 118 15.29 -4.80 7.68
CA ILE A 118 14.59 -3.92 6.73
C ILE A 118 14.28 -2.59 7.40
N SER A 119 13.73 -2.62 8.62
CA SER A 119 13.43 -1.41 9.38
C SER A 119 14.71 -0.60 9.54
N GLY A 120 15.77 -1.16 10.11
CA GLY A 120 17.04 -0.46 10.33
C GLY A 120 17.67 0.15 9.07
N HIS A 121 17.55 -0.51 7.91
CA HIS A 121 18.11 -0.03 6.64
C HIS A 121 17.21 0.96 5.89
N LEU A 122 15.89 0.84 6.04
CA LEU A 122 14.92 1.57 5.23
C LEU A 122 14.04 2.54 6.04
N VAL A 123 14.36 2.77 7.32
CA VAL A 123 13.60 3.67 8.22
C VAL A 123 13.28 4.98 7.51
N GLY A 124 11.99 5.36 7.53
CA GLY A 124 11.48 6.60 6.96
C GLY A 124 11.11 6.48 5.48
N SER A 125 11.49 5.43 4.77
CA SER A 125 10.95 5.20 3.43
C SER A 125 9.51 4.67 3.49
N GLY A 126 8.83 4.60 2.34
CA GLY A 126 7.55 3.89 2.24
C GLY A 126 7.61 2.42 2.64
N ALA A 127 8.80 1.81 2.66
CA ALA A 127 9.00 0.44 3.13
C ALA A 127 9.03 0.31 4.66
N ALA A 128 9.30 1.41 5.38
CA ALA A 128 9.33 1.47 6.84
C ALA A 128 8.92 2.86 7.36
N PRO A 129 7.63 3.26 7.21
CA PRO A 129 7.18 4.60 7.57
C PRO A 129 7.40 4.91 9.06
N ARG A 130 7.58 6.19 9.39
CA ARG A 130 7.77 6.65 10.78
C ARG A 130 6.49 7.12 11.45
N ALA A 131 5.57 7.71 10.68
CA ALA A 131 4.32 8.22 11.24
C ALA A 131 3.24 7.15 11.19
N THR A 132 2.32 7.23 12.15
CA THR A 132 1.11 6.41 12.22
C THR A 132 -0.16 7.23 12.06
N ASN A 133 -0.06 8.57 12.05
CA ASN A 133 -1.23 9.41 11.84
C ASN A 133 -1.62 9.41 10.36
N LEU A 134 -2.79 8.82 10.09
CA LEU A 134 -3.37 8.67 8.75
C LEU A 134 -4.60 9.58 8.52
N GLU A 135 -4.99 10.42 9.49
CA GLU A 135 -6.21 11.23 9.42
C GLU A 135 -6.23 12.15 8.19
N GLU A 136 -5.13 12.88 7.98
CA GLU A 136 -5.02 13.81 6.85
C GLU A 136 -4.98 13.07 5.50
N MET A 137 -4.37 11.88 5.45
CA MET A 137 -4.37 11.05 4.24
C MET A 137 -5.79 10.55 3.93
N SER A 138 -6.52 10.08 4.94
CA SER A 138 -7.91 9.65 4.80
C SER A 138 -8.79 10.80 4.30
N ARG A 139 -8.63 12.01 4.87
CA ARG A 139 -9.35 13.21 4.42
C ARG A 139 -9.07 13.52 2.95
N GLN A 140 -7.81 13.55 2.53
CA GLN A 140 -7.42 13.79 1.13
C GLN A 140 -7.97 12.72 0.18
N CYS A 141 -8.00 11.45 0.60
CA CYS A 141 -8.58 10.38 -0.22
C CYS A 141 -10.09 10.57 -0.43
N ASN A 142 -10.83 10.97 0.60
CA ASN A 142 -12.26 11.27 0.47
C ASN A 142 -12.50 12.47 -0.46
N GLU A 143 -11.71 13.55 -0.32
CA GLU A 143 -11.77 14.70 -1.24
C GLU A 143 -11.51 14.29 -2.70
N TRP A 144 -10.62 13.33 -2.93
CA TRP A 144 -10.36 12.77 -4.25
C TRP A 144 -11.53 11.95 -4.80
N VAL A 145 -12.18 11.14 -3.97
CA VAL A 145 -13.38 10.39 -4.38
C VAL A 145 -14.50 11.35 -4.77
N ASP A 146 -14.73 12.40 -3.98
CA ASP A 146 -15.73 13.43 -4.27
C ASP A 146 -15.39 14.16 -5.57
N LEU A 147 -14.12 14.55 -5.76
CA LEU A 147 -13.66 15.22 -6.96
C LEU A 147 -13.89 14.38 -8.21
N LEU A 148 -13.48 13.11 -8.19
CA LEU A 148 -13.62 12.20 -9.34
C LEU A 148 -15.09 11.88 -9.63
N THR A 149 -15.92 11.72 -8.61
CA THR A 149 -17.35 11.43 -8.78
C THR A 149 -18.11 12.63 -9.34
N ALA A 150 -17.64 13.85 -9.06
CA ALA A 150 -18.20 15.08 -9.63
C ALA A 150 -17.74 15.38 -11.06
N MET A 151 -16.77 14.63 -11.61
CA MET A 151 -16.28 14.82 -12.97
C MET A 151 -17.15 14.10 -14.00
N GLU A 152 -17.48 14.81 -15.08
CA GLU A 152 -18.22 14.28 -16.21
C GLU A 152 -17.33 13.44 -17.15
N ASP A 153 -17.96 12.60 -17.99
CA ASP A 153 -17.25 11.76 -18.97
C ASP A 153 -16.47 12.59 -20.03
N SER A 154 -16.82 13.87 -20.19
CA SER A 154 -16.11 14.86 -21.00
C SER A 154 -14.79 15.31 -20.38
N GLU A 155 -14.68 15.25 -19.05
CA GLU A 155 -13.47 15.60 -18.30
C GLU A 155 -12.55 14.39 -18.17
N ILE A 156 -13.10 13.23 -17.83
CA ILE A 156 -12.34 11.99 -17.62
C ILE A 156 -13.13 10.79 -18.13
N ASN A 157 -12.44 9.89 -18.83
CA ASN A 157 -13.08 8.66 -19.31
C ASN A 157 -13.64 7.83 -18.14
N GLY A 158 -14.92 7.45 -18.20
CA GLY A 158 -15.63 6.73 -17.14
C GLY A 158 -14.88 5.50 -16.59
N PRO A 159 -14.40 4.56 -17.43
CA PRO A 159 -13.55 3.45 -16.98
C PRO A 159 -12.29 3.86 -16.20
N VAL A 160 -11.60 4.93 -16.60
CA VAL A 160 -10.43 5.45 -15.88
C VAL A 160 -10.84 6.06 -14.54
N ARG A 161 -11.91 6.86 -14.52
CA ARG A 161 -12.50 7.42 -13.30
C ARG A 161 -12.85 6.32 -12.30
N ASP A 162 -13.58 5.30 -12.75
CA ASP A 162 -14.06 4.22 -11.88
C ASP A 162 -12.89 3.39 -11.32
N ALA A 163 -11.84 3.18 -12.13
CA ALA A 163 -10.60 2.53 -11.67
C ALA A 163 -9.88 3.36 -10.59
N LEU A 164 -9.73 4.68 -10.79
CA LEU A 164 -9.12 5.57 -9.80
C LEU A 164 -9.94 5.63 -8.50
N VAL A 165 -11.26 5.77 -8.60
CA VAL A 165 -12.16 5.76 -7.43
C VAL A 165 -12.04 4.43 -6.68
N SER A 166 -11.98 3.31 -7.39
CA SER A 166 -11.77 1.98 -6.78
C SER A 166 -10.44 1.89 -6.03
N GLN A 167 -9.33 2.35 -6.63
CA GLN A 167 -8.02 2.37 -5.98
C GLN A 167 -7.98 3.27 -4.75
N ILE A 168 -8.57 4.48 -4.83
CA ILE A 168 -8.61 5.40 -3.69
C ILE A 168 -9.49 4.84 -2.56
N ARG A 169 -10.63 4.22 -2.88
CA ARG A 169 -11.46 3.52 -1.88
C ARG A 169 -10.73 2.34 -1.25
N HIS A 170 -9.89 1.65 -2.02
CA HIS A 170 -9.05 0.60 -1.47
C HIS A 170 -8.01 1.16 -0.49
N LEU A 171 -7.36 2.28 -0.81
CA LEU A 171 -6.46 2.99 0.10
C LEU A 171 -7.18 3.44 1.39
N ILE A 172 -8.39 4.00 1.30
CA ILE A 172 -9.19 4.36 2.49
C ILE A 172 -9.43 3.13 3.37
N TRP A 173 -9.83 2.01 2.77
CA TRP A 173 -10.04 0.78 3.52
C TRP A 173 -8.75 0.24 4.16
N LEU A 174 -7.58 0.37 3.51
CA LEU A 174 -6.30 0.02 4.11
C LEU A 174 -5.94 0.93 5.29
N ILE A 175 -6.28 2.21 5.22
CA ILE A 175 -6.12 3.15 6.35
C ILE A 175 -6.98 2.69 7.53
N GLU A 176 -8.23 2.32 7.29
CA GLU A 176 -9.15 1.80 8.32
C GLU A 176 -8.70 0.45 8.91
N ASN A 177 -7.91 -0.33 8.15
CA ASN A 177 -7.37 -1.63 8.56
C ASN A 177 -5.85 -1.56 8.81
N SER A 178 -5.31 -0.37 9.13
CA SER A 178 -3.87 -0.19 9.31
C SER A 178 -3.31 -0.95 10.51
N ASP A 179 -4.14 -1.26 11.51
CA ASP A 179 -3.73 -2.08 12.65
C ASP A 179 -3.48 -3.53 12.24
N LEU A 180 -4.19 -4.02 11.21
CA LEU A 180 -4.06 -5.38 10.70
C LEU A 180 -2.91 -5.50 9.69
N PHE A 181 -2.84 -4.58 8.72
CA PHE A 181 -1.87 -4.66 7.60
C PHE A 181 -0.65 -3.75 7.74
N GLY A 182 -0.69 -2.80 8.67
CA GLY A 182 0.37 -1.84 8.94
C GLY A 182 0.49 -0.69 7.96
N THR A 183 1.25 0.31 8.40
CA THR A 183 1.48 1.58 7.70
C THR A 183 2.33 1.42 6.44
N ALA A 184 3.24 0.44 6.38
CA ALA A 184 4.01 0.15 5.16
C ALA A 184 3.09 -0.19 3.98
N ARG A 185 2.05 -1.01 4.22
CA ARG A 185 1.09 -1.37 3.16
C ARG A 185 0.30 -0.17 2.67
N VAL A 186 -0.13 0.69 3.60
CA VAL A 186 -0.78 1.97 3.29
C VAL A 186 0.13 2.87 2.45
N ALA A 187 1.42 2.96 2.80
CA ALA A 187 2.39 3.77 2.06
C ALA A 187 2.60 3.28 0.61
N GLU A 188 2.67 1.96 0.40
CA GLU A 188 2.80 1.38 -0.94
C GLU A 188 1.54 1.68 -1.78
N GLU A 189 0.34 1.48 -1.21
CA GLU A 189 -0.90 1.79 -1.93
C GLU A 189 -1.02 3.28 -2.25
N ALA A 190 -0.67 4.16 -1.30
CA ALA A 190 -0.65 5.59 -1.54
C ALA A 190 0.27 5.97 -2.70
N SER A 191 1.45 5.32 -2.78
CA SER A 191 2.39 5.52 -3.89
C SER A 191 1.81 5.04 -5.23
N ALA A 192 1.09 3.91 -5.24
CA ALA A 192 0.42 3.39 -6.43
C ALA A 192 -0.70 4.33 -6.90
N VAL A 193 -1.57 4.78 -5.98
CA VAL A 193 -2.64 5.76 -6.25
C VAL A 193 -2.06 7.04 -6.83
N ILE A 194 -1.00 7.60 -6.24
CA ILE A 194 -0.33 8.78 -6.76
C ILE A 194 0.21 8.55 -8.18
N GLY A 195 0.80 7.38 -8.44
CA GLY A 195 1.27 7.01 -9.78
C GLY A 195 0.14 7.00 -10.80
N SER A 196 -1.00 6.36 -10.47
CA SER A 196 -2.18 6.31 -11.33
C SER A 196 -2.82 7.69 -11.54
N LEU A 197 -2.90 8.53 -10.51
CA LEU A 197 -3.36 9.92 -10.63
C LEU A 197 -2.42 10.77 -11.49
N THR A 198 -1.11 10.55 -11.40
CA THR A 198 -0.12 11.25 -12.24
C THR A 198 -0.30 10.88 -13.71
N GLN A 199 -0.46 9.58 -14.00
CA GLN A 199 -0.69 9.08 -15.36
C GLN A 199 -2.00 9.59 -15.94
N ALA A 200 -3.09 9.56 -15.16
CA ALA A 200 -4.37 10.12 -15.57
C ALA A 200 -4.25 11.63 -15.82
N GLY A 201 -3.60 12.38 -14.93
CA GLY A 201 -3.33 13.81 -15.07
C GLY A 201 -2.62 14.17 -16.38
N ALA A 202 -1.64 13.38 -16.82
CA ALA A 202 -0.94 13.60 -18.09
C ALA A 202 -1.84 13.45 -19.33
N THR A 203 -2.95 12.70 -19.21
CA THR A 203 -3.94 12.58 -20.30
C THR A 203 -5.00 13.67 -20.28
N LEU A 204 -5.12 14.41 -19.17
CA LEU A 204 -6.08 15.51 -18.97
C LEU A 204 -5.58 16.87 -19.53
N VAL A 205 -4.39 16.93 -20.13
CA VAL A 205 -3.72 18.17 -20.57
C VAL A 205 -4.49 18.93 -21.67
N ASN A 206 -5.51 18.32 -22.28
CA ASN A 206 -6.38 18.97 -23.28
C ASN A 206 -7.74 19.45 -22.72
N VAL A 207 -7.94 19.43 -21.41
CA VAL A 207 -9.20 19.79 -20.75
C VAL A 207 -9.15 21.26 -20.26
N GLU A 208 -10.33 21.90 -20.17
CA GLU A 208 -10.51 23.30 -19.75
C GLU A 208 -9.59 23.71 -18.56
N PRO A 209 -9.01 24.92 -18.58
CA PRO A 209 -8.06 25.38 -17.55
C PRO A 209 -8.55 25.27 -16.09
N GLY A 210 -9.87 25.36 -15.87
CA GLY A 210 -10.47 25.20 -14.54
C GLY A 210 -10.31 23.79 -13.95
N ASN A 211 -10.35 22.76 -14.80
CA ASN A 211 -10.26 21.36 -14.38
C ASN A 211 -8.81 20.97 -14.06
N ALA A 212 -7.85 21.46 -14.85
CA ALA A 212 -6.43 21.31 -14.56
C ALA A 212 -6.04 21.91 -13.20
N SER A 213 -6.58 23.10 -12.87
CA SER A 213 -6.35 23.75 -11.57
C SER A 213 -6.93 22.96 -10.39
N ARG A 214 -8.16 22.44 -10.52
CA ARG A 214 -8.80 21.58 -9.51
C ARG A 214 -8.00 20.30 -9.26
N TRP A 215 -7.62 19.60 -10.34
CA TRP A 215 -6.81 18.38 -10.28
C TRP A 215 -5.47 18.64 -9.57
N LYS A 216 -4.77 19.70 -9.98
CA LYS A 216 -3.49 20.10 -9.39
C LYS A 216 -3.61 20.36 -7.89
N LYS A 217 -4.63 21.11 -7.46
CA LYS A 217 -4.83 21.43 -6.03
C LYS A 217 -5.04 20.16 -5.20
N ALA A 218 -5.92 19.26 -5.66
CA ALA A 218 -6.16 17.98 -4.98
C ALA A 218 -4.93 17.07 -4.98
N PHE A 219 -4.16 17.06 -6.07
CA PHE A 219 -2.93 16.28 -6.18
C PHE A 219 -1.88 16.75 -5.18
N LEU A 220 -1.62 18.05 -5.10
CA LEU A 220 -0.68 18.62 -4.13
C LEU A 220 -1.13 18.38 -2.68
N GLY A 221 -2.44 18.43 -2.40
CA GLY A 221 -3.00 18.10 -1.09
C GLY A 221 -2.67 16.66 -0.67
N LEU A 222 -2.91 15.69 -1.55
CA LEU A 222 -2.58 14.28 -1.30
C LEU A 222 -1.07 14.07 -1.12
N ILE A 223 -0.24 14.69 -1.96
CA ILE A 223 1.23 14.60 -1.82
C ILE A 223 1.67 15.15 -0.46
N ALA A 224 1.15 16.30 -0.04
CA ALA A 224 1.48 16.90 1.25
C ALA A 224 1.12 15.96 2.42
N ALA A 225 -0.07 15.36 2.38
CA ALA A 225 -0.50 14.37 3.37
C ALA A 225 0.44 13.15 3.42
N CYS A 226 0.81 12.62 2.24
CA CYS A 226 1.72 11.49 2.13
C CYS A 226 3.15 11.80 2.56
N VAL A 227 3.65 13.03 2.37
CA VAL A 227 4.98 13.45 2.83
C VAL A 227 5.02 13.55 4.36
N VAL A 228 3.98 14.11 4.97
CA VAL A 228 3.84 14.17 6.43
C VAL A 228 3.83 12.77 7.05
N PHE A 229 3.16 11.83 6.37
CA PHE A 229 3.10 10.43 6.80
C PHE A 229 4.41 9.66 6.59
N ASN A 230 5.04 9.77 5.41
CA ASN A 230 6.18 8.94 5.06
C ASN A 230 7.51 9.46 5.64
N GLN A 231 7.75 10.76 5.76
CA GLN A 231 9.02 11.33 6.25
C GLN A 231 10.36 10.74 5.68
N ALA A 232 10.38 10.13 4.50
CA ALA A 232 11.57 10.06 3.62
C ALA A 232 11.22 9.99 2.11
N ALA A 233 11.32 11.17 1.51
CA ALA A 233 11.98 11.59 0.26
C ALA A 233 11.82 10.86 -1.11
N PRO A 234 12.38 9.68 -1.43
CA PRO A 234 12.78 9.45 -2.83
C PRO A 234 11.63 9.20 -3.82
N VAL A 235 10.58 8.46 -3.44
CA VAL A 235 9.45 8.15 -4.34
C VAL A 235 8.60 9.40 -4.61
N PHE A 236 8.49 10.28 -3.60
CA PHE A 236 7.74 11.53 -3.73
C PHE A 236 8.50 12.58 -4.51
N GLN A 237 9.84 12.56 -4.55
CA GLN A 237 10.58 13.49 -5.43
C GLN A 237 10.27 13.25 -6.91
N GLY A 238 10.09 11.99 -7.33
CA GLY A 238 9.63 11.66 -8.69
C GLY A 238 8.21 12.16 -8.97
N ALA A 239 7.28 11.96 -8.04
CA ALA A 239 5.89 12.42 -8.16
C ALA A 239 5.76 13.96 -8.07
N ILE A 240 6.58 14.61 -7.25
CA ILE A 240 6.69 16.07 -7.14
C ILE A 240 7.27 16.63 -8.43
N THR A 241 8.36 16.03 -8.96
CA THR A 241 8.95 16.45 -10.24
C THR A 241 7.98 16.24 -11.40
N ALA A 242 7.22 15.13 -11.40
CA ALA A 242 6.18 14.87 -12.39
C ALA A 242 5.01 15.88 -12.26
N GLY A 243 4.58 16.18 -11.04
CA GLY A 243 3.60 17.23 -10.76
C GLY A 243 4.09 18.62 -11.17
N GLU A 244 5.36 18.95 -10.95
CA GLU A 244 6.01 20.19 -11.38
C GLU A 244 6.22 20.25 -12.90
N SER A 245 6.48 19.12 -13.56
CA SER A 245 6.60 19.01 -15.01
C SER A 245 5.24 19.20 -15.69
N LEU A 246 4.19 18.57 -15.14
CA LEU A 246 2.79 18.82 -15.50
C LEU A 246 2.45 20.32 -15.37
N VAL A 247 2.95 20.98 -14.31
CA VAL A 247 2.80 22.43 -14.12
C VAL A 247 3.48 23.25 -15.21
N LYS A 248 4.68 22.88 -15.65
CA LYS A 248 5.39 23.59 -16.72
C LYS A 248 4.68 23.44 -18.06
N GLU A 249 4.18 22.25 -18.39
CA GLU A 249 3.46 22.00 -19.63
C GLU A 249 2.10 22.72 -19.66
N ILE A 250 1.35 22.72 -18.56
CA ILE A 250 0.06 23.43 -18.46
C ILE A 250 0.25 24.95 -18.53
N SER A 251 1.26 25.51 -17.86
CA SER A 251 1.56 26.95 -17.94
C SER A 251 2.02 27.37 -19.34
N ALA A 252 2.82 26.55 -20.03
CA ALA A 252 3.27 26.82 -21.39
C ALA A 252 2.12 26.81 -22.41
N VAL A 253 1.15 25.92 -22.22
CA VAL A 253 -0.09 25.88 -23.03
C VAL A 253 -0.98 27.09 -22.73
N ALA A 254 -1.10 27.50 -21.47
CA ALA A 254 -1.87 28.70 -21.09
C ALA A 254 -1.26 30.00 -21.65
N GLU A 255 0.07 30.12 -21.68
CA GLU A 255 0.77 31.26 -22.29
C GLU A 255 0.63 31.30 -23.82
N HIS A 256 0.45 30.16 -24.49
CA HIS A 256 0.16 30.10 -25.92
C HIS A 256 -1.30 30.42 -26.29
N ILE A 257 -2.20 30.50 -25.30
CA ILE A 257 -3.64 30.77 -25.51
C ILE A 257 -4.03 32.19 -25.04
N SER A 258 -3.11 32.99 -24.50
CA SER A 258 -3.28 34.44 -24.45
C SER A 258 -2.97 35.01 -25.85
N PRO A 259 -3.98 35.37 -26.66
CA PRO A 259 -3.68 36.19 -27.83
C PRO A 259 -3.25 37.57 -27.30
N ASP A 260 -2.29 38.17 -27.99
CA ASP A 260 -1.82 39.53 -27.77
C ASP A 260 -2.97 40.47 -27.35
N GLY A 261 -2.92 40.92 -26.10
CA GLY A 261 -3.78 41.97 -25.60
C GLY A 261 -3.21 43.32 -26.01
N GLU A 262 -3.71 43.83 -27.14
CA GLU A 262 -4.00 45.26 -27.29
C GLU A 262 -5.02 45.72 -26.22
#